data_AF-A0ABD6D0X6-F1
#
_entry.id   AF-A0ABD6D0X6-F1
#
_cell.length_a   1.000
_cell.length_b   1.000
_cell.length_c   1.000
_cell.angle_alpha   90.00
_cell.angle_beta   90.00
_cell.angle_gamma   90.00
#
_symmetry.space_group_name_H-M   'P 1'
#
loop_
_entity.id
_entity.type
_entity.pdbx_description
1 polymer ?
#
loop_
_entity_poly.entity_id
_entity_poly.type
_entity_poly.pdbx_seq_one_letter_code
_entity_poly.pdbx_strand_id
1 'polypeptide(L)'
;MNFEGEFELESVPPETAWSVLSDPMAVRDALKGCRYIAPMDDDFNFDEYEAEEDVEMLPEADPDEVADRAFVAGQKYAALMQVGVGSVKPQFETTVTITDRDDETFEMLASGGGDASGSSFSMNSGMRIHELDDGEGSRIEWWTEADISGRIAQLGSRVIKPVSNKIVNNFFNNIEQQMTDVDEEADSGVTDRLRNML
;
A
#
# COMPACT_ATOMS: atom_id res chain seq x y z
N MET A 1 -4.31 -8.97 -17.43
CA MET A 1 -4.99 -9.78 -16.38
C MET A 1 -5.71 -8.80 -15.50
N ASN A 2 -6.97 -9.03 -15.18
CA ASN A 2 -7.77 -8.04 -14.45
C ASN A 2 -8.06 -8.54 -13.04
N PHE A 3 -7.94 -7.61 -12.10
CA PHE A 3 -8.21 -7.76 -10.68
C PHE A 3 -9.07 -6.58 -10.24
N GLU A 4 -10.06 -6.84 -9.41
CA GLU A 4 -10.94 -5.84 -8.85
C GLU A 4 -11.50 -6.38 -7.53
N GLY A 5 -11.94 -5.48 -6.66
CA GLY A 5 -12.56 -5.86 -5.42
C GLY A 5 -12.95 -4.65 -4.58
N GLU A 6 -13.50 -4.95 -3.42
CA GLU A 6 -13.89 -3.98 -2.42
C GLU A 6 -13.32 -4.40 -1.06
N PHE A 7 -13.04 -3.42 -0.22
CA PHE A 7 -12.65 -3.61 1.18
C PHE A 7 -13.42 -2.61 2.04
N GLU A 8 -13.98 -3.06 3.16
CA GLU A 8 -14.76 -2.21 4.07
C GLU A 8 -13.98 -2.01 5.37
N LEU A 9 -13.99 -0.79 5.88
CA LEU A 9 -13.45 -0.39 7.17
C LEU A 9 -14.60 0.13 8.02
N GLU A 10 -15.09 -0.66 8.98
CA GLU A 10 -16.34 -0.39 9.72
C GLU A 10 -16.31 0.88 10.59
N SER A 11 -15.13 1.36 11.00
CA SER A 11 -14.99 2.50 11.91
C SER A 11 -13.93 3.50 11.47
N VAL A 12 -13.61 3.52 10.17
CA VAL A 12 -12.64 4.46 9.59
C VAL A 12 -13.35 5.33 8.55
N PRO A 13 -13.53 6.64 8.82
CA PRO A 13 -14.08 7.57 7.85
C PRO A 13 -13.24 7.69 6.58
N PRO A 14 -13.85 8.05 5.43
CA PRO A 14 -13.15 8.19 4.16
C PRO A 14 -11.91 9.10 4.20
N GLU A 15 -11.95 10.20 4.95
CA GLU A 15 -10.84 11.16 5.08
C GLU A 15 -9.62 10.52 5.74
N THR A 16 -9.85 9.72 6.79
CA THR A 16 -8.78 8.99 7.49
C THR A 16 -8.22 7.89 6.59
N ALA A 17 -9.10 7.12 5.95
CA ALA A 17 -8.69 6.08 5.00
C ALA A 17 -7.87 6.66 3.84
N TRP A 18 -8.31 7.80 3.30
CA TRP A 18 -7.64 8.52 2.24
C TRP A 18 -6.25 9.00 2.65
N SER A 19 -6.12 9.57 3.86
CA SER A 19 -4.84 10.07 4.38
C SER A 19 -3.80 8.94 4.49
N VAL A 20 -4.19 7.79 5.04
CA VAL A 20 -3.29 6.64 5.20
C VAL A 20 -2.95 5.99 3.85
N LEU A 21 -3.95 5.73 2.99
CA LEU A 21 -3.70 5.13 1.67
C LEU A 21 -2.94 6.06 0.71
N SER A 22 -2.88 7.35 1.06
CA SER A 22 -2.10 8.37 0.35
C SER A 22 -0.65 8.47 0.81
N ASP A 23 -0.31 7.94 1.99
CA ASP A 23 1.03 8.03 2.54
C ASP A 23 1.91 6.89 1.97
N PRO A 24 2.99 7.21 1.22
CA PRO A 24 3.91 6.18 0.72
C PRO A 24 4.53 5.32 1.84
N MET A 25 4.66 5.83 3.06
CA MET A 25 5.20 5.06 4.19
C MET A 25 4.20 4.02 4.70
N ALA A 26 2.93 4.41 4.88
CA ALA A 26 1.86 3.48 5.26
C ALA A 26 1.66 2.38 4.21
N VAL A 27 1.64 2.76 2.93
CA VAL A 27 1.52 1.81 1.82
C VAL A 27 2.71 0.86 1.73
N ARG A 28 3.94 1.36 1.95
CA ARG A 28 5.15 0.52 2.06
C ARG A 28 4.98 -0.54 3.14
N ASP A 29 4.58 -0.13 4.34
CA ASP A 29 4.51 -1.04 5.49
C ASP A 29 3.35 -2.05 5.38
N ALA A 30 2.27 -1.66 4.72
CA ALA A 30 1.18 -2.57 4.40
C ALA A 30 1.56 -3.60 3.32
N LEU A 31 2.44 -3.25 2.39
CA LEU A 31 2.90 -4.13 1.32
C LEU A 31 4.05 -5.04 1.78
N LYS A 32 3.69 -6.25 2.23
CA LYS A 32 4.69 -7.24 2.66
C LYS A 32 5.78 -7.48 1.61
N GLY A 33 7.03 -7.20 1.99
CA GLY A 33 8.20 -7.34 1.12
C GLY A 33 8.55 -6.11 0.30
N CYS A 34 7.81 -5.01 0.47
CA CYS A 34 8.23 -3.68 0.06
C CYS A 34 9.35 -3.19 0.96
N ARG A 35 10.47 -2.77 0.37
CA ARG A 35 11.58 -2.17 1.13
C ARG A 35 11.44 -0.66 1.26
N TYR A 36 10.93 0.00 0.22
CA TYR A 36 10.69 1.43 0.18
C TYR A 36 9.68 1.77 -0.90
N ILE A 37 9.03 2.92 -0.72
CA ILE A 37 8.36 3.69 -1.77
C ILE A 37 8.88 5.11 -1.64
N ALA A 38 9.52 5.62 -2.69
CA ALA A 38 10.23 6.90 -2.64
C ALA A 38 9.98 7.70 -3.92
N PRO A 39 9.85 9.05 -3.84
CA PRO A 39 9.85 9.88 -5.04
C PRO A 39 11.09 9.61 -5.89
N MET A 40 10.89 9.43 -7.19
CA MET A 40 11.97 9.21 -8.14
C MET A 40 12.36 10.54 -8.77
N ASP A 41 13.57 11.01 -8.49
CA ASP A 41 14.21 12.10 -9.22
C ASP A 41 15.03 11.56 -10.40
N ASP A 42 15.67 12.47 -11.16
CA ASP A 42 16.44 12.11 -12.34
C ASP A 42 17.71 11.30 -12.01
N ASP A 43 18.17 11.32 -10.75
CA ASP A 43 19.40 10.68 -10.28
C ASP A 43 19.14 9.38 -9.49
N PHE A 44 17.88 8.96 -9.36
CA PHE A 44 17.50 7.79 -8.58
C PHE A 44 18.16 6.50 -9.08
N ASN A 45 18.76 5.75 -8.15
CA ASN A 45 19.41 4.47 -8.42
C ASN A 45 18.95 3.40 -7.41
N PHE A 46 18.33 2.32 -7.91
CA PHE A 46 17.80 1.23 -7.09
C PHE A 46 18.87 0.52 -6.24
N ASP A 47 20.12 0.45 -6.74
CA ASP A 47 21.23 -0.22 -6.05
C ASP A 47 21.83 0.64 -4.93
N GLU A 48 21.68 1.97 -5.02
CA GLU A 48 22.30 2.94 -4.10
C GLU A 48 21.29 3.54 -3.11
N TYR A 49 19.99 3.44 -3.40
CA TYR A 49 18.96 4.01 -2.54
C TYR A 49 18.84 3.28 -1.20
N GLU A 50 18.95 4.04 -0.11
CA GLU A 50 18.72 3.58 1.25
C GLU A 50 17.40 4.18 1.75
N ALA A 51 16.52 3.31 2.27
CA ALA A 51 15.23 3.73 2.80
C ALA A 51 15.42 4.48 4.12
N GLU A 52 14.61 5.50 4.33
CA GLU A 52 14.46 6.08 5.66
C GLU A 52 13.81 5.04 6.59
N GLU A 53 14.45 4.80 7.72
CA GLU A 53 13.97 3.94 8.79
C GLU A 53 13.31 4.80 9.89
N ASP A 54 12.41 4.19 10.67
CA ASP A 54 11.77 4.81 11.83
C ASP A 54 10.98 6.11 11.53
N VAL A 55 10.37 6.19 10.34
CA VAL A 55 9.46 7.29 9.98
C VAL A 55 8.11 7.10 10.68
N GLU A 56 7.70 8.06 11.50
CA GLU A 56 6.39 8.04 12.16
C GLU A 56 5.26 8.15 11.12
N MET A 57 4.19 7.38 11.32
CA MET A 57 2.98 7.36 10.50
C MET A 57 1.77 7.70 11.38
N LEU A 58 0.61 7.90 10.78
CA LEU A 58 -0.61 8.06 11.58
C LEU A 58 -0.91 6.79 12.38
N PRO A 59 -1.45 6.93 13.61
CA PRO A 59 -1.84 8.19 14.26
C PRO A 59 -0.72 8.95 14.99
N GLU A 60 0.48 8.39 15.11
CA GLU A 60 1.56 8.96 15.94
C GLU A 60 2.20 10.22 15.32
N ALA A 61 2.28 10.29 14.00
CA ALA A 61 2.87 11.40 13.25
C ALA A 61 2.01 12.66 13.24
N ASP A 62 2.64 13.80 12.98
CA ASP A 62 1.92 15.04 12.66
C ASP A 62 1.14 14.88 11.33
N PRO A 63 -0.18 15.10 11.32
CA PRO A 63 -0.99 15.00 10.10
C PRO A 63 -0.51 15.92 8.97
N ASP A 64 0.05 17.09 9.27
CA ASP A 64 0.56 18.00 8.24
C ASP A 64 1.82 17.42 7.57
N GLU A 65 2.70 16.73 8.33
CA GLU A 65 3.88 16.05 7.77
C GLU A 65 3.49 14.84 6.91
N VAL A 66 2.43 14.12 7.29
CA VAL A 66 1.88 13.00 6.51
C VAL A 66 1.25 13.52 5.20
N ALA A 67 0.53 14.64 5.28
CA ALA A 67 -0.06 15.29 4.10
C ALA A 67 1.02 15.81 3.13
N ASP A 68 2.09 16.42 3.65
CA ASP A 68 3.19 16.97 2.84
C ASP A 68 3.95 15.90 2.03
N ARG A 69 3.98 14.66 2.51
CA ARG A 69 4.64 13.53 1.80
C ARG A 69 3.67 12.64 1.01
N ALA A 70 2.39 12.97 0.99
CA ALA A 70 1.38 12.19 0.28
C ALA A 70 1.73 12.00 -1.21
N PHE A 71 1.20 10.92 -1.80
CA PHE A 71 1.30 10.68 -3.24
C PHE A 71 0.83 11.89 -4.06
N VAL A 72 1.62 12.32 -5.05
CA VAL A 72 1.36 13.53 -5.85
C VAL A 72 1.04 13.14 -7.30
N ALA A 73 -0.05 13.69 -7.86
CA ALA A 73 -0.38 13.49 -9.27
C ALA A 73 0.74 13.99 -10.20
N GLY A 74 1.09 13.17 -11.20
CA GLY A 74 2.20 13.39 -12.12
C GLY A 74 3.58 12.95 -11.59
N GLN A 75 3.70 12.67 -10.30
CA GLN A 75 4.97 12.27 -9.68
C GLN A 75 5.25 10.78 -9.92
N LYS A 76 6.54 10.47 -10.15
CA LYS A 76 7.04 9.10 -10.20
C LYS A 76 7.58 8.68 -8.86
N TYR A 77 7.37 7.42 -8.53
CA TYR A 77 7.82 6.76 -7.32
C TYR A 77 8.54 5.47 -7.69
N ALA A 78 9.68 5.24 -7.05
CA ALA A 78 10.39 3.98 -7.09
C ALA A 78 9.96 3.12 -5.91
N ALA A 79 9.77 1.82 -6.16
CA ALA A 79 9.50 0.83 -5.12
C ALA A 79 10.29 -0.44 -5.36
N LEU A 80 10.82 -1.02 -4.29
CA LEU A 80 11.55 -2.28 -4.34
C LEU A 80 10.74 -3.38 -3.67
N MET A 81 10.16 -4.26 -4.49
CA MET A 81 9.13 -5.22 -4.06
C MET A 81 9.63 -6.65 -4.16
N GLN A 82 9.72 -7.36 -3.04
CA GLN A 82 10.03 -8.79 -3.04
C GLN A 82 8.77 -9.64 -2.88
N VAL A 83 8.39 -10.35 -3.94
CA VAL A 83 7.14 -11.14 -3.99
C VAL A 83 7.44 -12.62 -4.22
N GLY A 84 6.89 -13.48 -3.38
CA GLY A 84 6.95 -14.94 -3.55
C GLY A 84 5.86 -15.44 -4.51
N VAL A 85 6.25 -16.06 -5.63
CA VAL A 85 5.32 -16.66 -6.61
C VAL A 85 5.74 -18.10 -6.90
N GLY A 86 4.95 -19.06 -6.41
CA GLY A 86 5.33 -20.48 -6.51
C GLY A 86 6.64 -20.78 -5.78
N SER A 87 7.64 -21.28 -6.50
CA SER A 87 8.98 -21.59 -5.96
C SER A 87 10.00 -20.46 -6.12
N VAL A 88 9.62 -19.32 -6.71
CA VAL A 88 10.52 -18.19 -6.93
C VAL A 88 10.17 -17.02 -6.01
N LYS A 89 11.16 -16.20 -5.65
CA LYS A 89 11.00 -15.00 -4.84
C LYS A 89 11.73 -13.81 -5.49
N PRO A 90 11.29 -13.37 -6.69
CA PRO A 90 11.87 -12.21 -7.36
C PRO A 90 11.78 -10.94 -6.51
N GLN A 91 12.76 -10.06 -6.69
CA GLN A 91 12.77 -8.69 -6.22
C GLN A 91 12.60 -7.79 -7.44
N PHE A 92 11.49 -7.06 -7.50
CA PHE A 92 11.13 -6.17 -8.58
C PHE A 92 11.53 -4.75 -8.25
N GLU A 93 12.34 -4.17 -9.13
CA GLU A 93 12.53 -2.73 -9.22
C GLU A 93 11.32 -2.17 -9.97
N THR A 94 10.50 -1.40 -9.27
CA THR A 94 9.20 -0.96 -9.75
C THR A 94 9.20 0.56 -9.85
N THR A 95 8.70 1.08 -10.97
CA THR A 95 8.36 2.50 -11.12
C THR A 95 6.85 2.65 -11.21
N VAL A 96 6.29 3.51 -10.36
CA VAL A 96 4.86 3.85 -10.33
C VAL A 96 4.71 5.35 -10.58
N THR A 97 3.78 5.74 -11.42
CA THR A 97 3.36 7.13 -11.61
C THR A 97 1.94 7.26 -11.09
N ILE A 98 1.71 8.22 -10.21
CA ILE A 98 0.35 8.60 -9.81
C ILE A 98 -0.18 9.46 -10.94
N THR A 99 -1.09 8.91 -11.75
CA THR A 99 -1.56 9.57 -12.97
C THR A 99 -2.67 10.58 -12.70
N ASP A 100 -3.43 10.35 -11.63
CA ASP A 100 -4.47 11.25 -11.17
C ASP A 100 -4.69 11.09 -9.67
N ARG A 101 -5.12 12.17 -9.03
CA ARG A 101 -5.44 12.22 -7.61
C ARG A 101 -6.48 13.31 -7.37
N ASP A 102 -7.58 12.94 -6.74
CA ASP A 102 -8.66 13.84 -6.40
C ASP A 102 -9.03 13.66 -4.91
N ASP A 103 -8.65 14.66 -4.11
CA ASP A 103 -8.93 14.67 -2.67
C ASP A 103 -10.41 15.00 -2.35
N GLU A 104 -11.18 15.58 -3.29
CA GLU A 104 -12.62 15.84 -3.08
C GLU A 104 -13.44 14.57 -3.27
N THR A 105 -13.02 13.70 -4.19
CA THR A 105 -13.75 12.48 -4.52
C THR A 105 -13.10 11.19 -4.06
N PHE A 106 -11.96 11.31 -3.36
CA PHE A 106 -11.13 10.23 -2.84
C PHE A 106 -10.80 9.18 -3.91
N GLU A 107 -10.40 9.65 -5.09
CA GLU A 107 -9.99 8.80 -6.21
C GLU A 107 -8.50 8.97 -6.51
N MET A 108 -7.80 7.85 -6.65
CA MET A 108 -6.40 7.83 -7.06
C MET A 108 -6.21 6.84 -8.20
N LEU A 109 -5.52 7.29 -9.25
CA LEU A 109 -5.15 6.47 -10.40
C LEU A 109 -3.63 6.36 -10.48
N ALA A 110 -3.14 5.16 -10.79
CA ALA A 110 -1.72 4.91 -10.95
C ALA A 110 -1.44 4.03 -12.16
N SER A 111 -0.29 4.24 -12.78
CA SER A 111 0.28 3.34 -13.77
C SER A 111 1.70 2.99 -13.35
N GLY A 112 2.13 1.77 -13.62
CA GLY A 112 3.47 1.38 -13.23
C GLY A 112 3.90 0.07 -13.83
N GLY A 113 5.11 -0.33 -13.51
CA GLY A 113 5.66 -1.61 -13.92
C GLY A 113 6.97 -1.87 -13.22
N GLY A 114 7.41 -3.12 -13.28
CA GLY A 114 8.67 -3.50 -12.68
C GLY A 114 9.29 -4.71 -13.32
N ASP A 115 10.60 -4.81 -13.14
CA ASP A 115 11.45 -5.83 -13.74
C ASP A 115 12.21 -6.61 -12.66
N ALA A 116 12.33 -7.92 -12.85
CA ALA A 116 13.08 -8.79 -11.97
C ALA A 116 13.58 -10.05 -12.70
N SER A 117 14.89 -10.23 -12.80
CA SER A 117 15.50 -11.52 -13.19
C SER A 117 14.91 -12.16 -14.47
N GLY A 118 14.62 -11.34 -15.50
CA GLY A 118 14.01 -11.79 -16.76
C GLY A 118 12.50 -12.03 -16.68
N SER A 119 11.83 -11.41 -15.71
CA SER A 119 10.38 -11.26 -15.61
C SER A 119 10.04 -9.79 -15.56
N SER A 120 8.88 -9.41 -16.07
CA SER A 120 8.40 -8.04 -15.97
C SER A 120 6.89 -8.01 -15.81
N PHE A 121 6.39 -6.90 -15.28
CA PHE A 121 4.97 -6.59 -15.31
C PHE A 121 4.74 -5.11 -15.60
N SER A 122 3.56 -4.79 -16.13
CA SER A 122 3.00 -3.45 -16.15
C SER A 122 1.59 -3.48 -15.62
N MET A 123 1.13 -2.38 -15.02
CA MET A 123 -0.19 -2.26 -14.43
C MET A 123 -0.77 -0.87 -14.63
N ASN A 124 -2.08 -0.81 -14.81
CA ASN A 124 -2.90 0.38 -14.59
C ASN A 124 -3.89 0.05 -13.47
N SER A 125 -3.88 0.87 -12.44
CA SER A 125 -4.59 0.63 -11.18
C SER A 125 -5.37 1.87 -10.77
N GLY A 126 -6.43 1.67 -10.00
CA GLY A 126 -7.13 2.76 -9.36
C GLY A 126 -7.83 2.32 -8.09
N MET A 127 -8.13 3.31 -7.25
CA MET A 127 -8.95 3.14 -6.07
C MET A 127 -9.91 4.32 -5.91
N ARG A 128 -11.07 4.05 -5.31
CA ARG A 128 -12.04 5.06 -4.91
C ARG A 128 -12.60 4.74 -3.52
N ILE A 129 -12.66 5.74 -2.67
CA ILE A 129 -13.19 5.59 -1.31
C ILE A 129 -14.59 6.18 -1.22
N HIS A 130 -15.49 5.41 -0.61
CA HIS A 130 -16.87 5.77 -0.37
C HIS A 130 -17.18 5.75 1.12
N GLU A 131 -18.08 6.62 1.57
CA GLU A 131 -18.68 6.52 2.89
C GLU A 131 -19.62 5.29 2.93
N LEU A 132 -19.66 4.58 4.07
CA LEU A 132 -20.66 3.54 4.32
C LEU A 132 -22.02 4.15 4.68
N ASP A 133 -23.09 3.37 4.49
CA ASP A 133 -24.48 3.83 4.72
C ASP A 133 -24.77 4.23 6.18
N ASP A 134 -23.98 3.76 7.14
CA ASP A 134 -24.07 4.09 8.56
C ASP A 134 -23.31 5.38 8.94
N GLY A 135 -22.47 5.91 8.05
CA GLY A 135 -21.67 7.11 8.24
C GLY A 135 -20.49 6.96 9.20
N GLU A 136 -20.19 5.75 9.67
CA GLU A 136 -19.12 5.50 10.65
C GLU A 136 -17.87 4.85 10.02
N GLY A 137 -17.99 4.33 8.80
CA GLY A 137 -16.89 3.67 8.09
C GLY A 137 -16.76 4.05 6.61
N SER A 138 -15.87 3.35 5.93
CA SER A 138 -15.59 3.55 4.50
C SER A 138 -15.49 2.25 3.73
N ARG A 139 -15.85 2.31 2.44
CA ARG A 139 -15.65 1.23 1.46
C ARG A 139 -14.66 1.69 0.41
N ILE A 140 -13.61 0.91 0.22
CA ILE A 140 -12.58 1.12 -0.80
C ILE A 140 -12.89 0.20 -1.98
N GLU A 141 -13.30 0.77 -3.11
CA GLU A 141 -13.34 0.09 -4.40
C GLU A 141 -11.96 0.18 -5.06
N TRP A 142 -11.44 -0.92 -5.61
CA TRP A 142 -10.15 -0.92 -6.30
C TRP A 142 -10.16 -1.81 -7.53
N TRP A 143 -9.31 -1.48 -8.50
CA TRP A 143 -9.12 -2.24 -9.73
C TRP A 143 -7.69 -2.19 -10.22
N THR A 144 -7.29 -3.19 -11.00
CA THR A 144 -5.98 -3.29 -11.64
C THR A 144 -6.07 -4.14 -12.91
N GLU A 145 -5.61 -3.56 -14.02
CA GLU A 145 -5.25 -4.30 -15.23
C GLU A 145 -3.73 -4.47 -15.28
N ALA A 146 -3.27 -5.72 -15.25
CA ALA A 146 -1.85 -6.05 -15.23
C ALA A 146 -1.44 -6.96 -16.40
N ASP A 147 -0.39 -6.59 -17.12
CA ASP A 147 0.29 -7.43 -18.10
C ASP A 147 1.56 -8.01 -17.49
N ILE A 148 1.74 -9.32 -17.65
CA ILE A 148 2.84 -10.05 -17.00
C ILE A 148 3.58 -10.81 -18.08
N SER A 149 4.90 -10.67 -18.08
CA SER A 149 5.76 -11.22 -19.13
C SER A 149 7.02 -11.92 -18.57
N GLY A 150 7.74 -12.61 -19.46
CA GLY A 150 8.99 -13.29 -19.10
C GLY A 150 8.79 -14.59 -18.33
N ARG A 151 9.73 -14.91 -17.44
CA ARG A 151 9.76 -16.22 -16.74
C ARG A 151 8.56 -16.44 -15.84
N ILE A 152 8.12 -15.40 -15.11
CA ILE A 152 7.00 -15.51 -14.19
C ILE A 152 5.67 -15.79 -14.91
N ALA A 153 5.49 -15.27 -16.13
CA ALA A 153 4.31 -15.53 -16.94
C ALA A 153 4.14 -17.02 -17.30
N GLN A 154 5.24 -17.78 -17.35
CA GLN A 154 5.23 -19.21 -17.64
C GLN A 154 4.56 -20.05 -16.53
N LEU A 155 4.45 -19.51 -15.31
CA LEU A 155 3.69 -20.14 -14.21
C LEU A 155 2.19 -20.18 -14.49
N GLY A 156 1.72 -19.27 -15.35
CA GLY A 156 0.32 -19.18 -15.78
C GLY A 156 -0.62 -18.61 -14.72
N SER A 157 -1.83 -18.28 -15.17
CA SER A 157 -2.86 -17.62 -14.36
C SER A 157 -3.28 -18.40 -13.12
N ARG A 158 -3.20 -19.74 -13.16
CA ARG A 158 -3.54 -20.62 -12.02
C ARG A 158 -2.64 -20.41 -10.80
N VAL A 159 -1.41 -19.95 -11.01
CA VAL A 159 -0.45 -19.65 -9.93
C VAL A 159 -0.46 -18.16 -9.60
N ILE A 160 -0.50 -17.29 -10.62
CA ILE A 160 -0.39 -15.85 -10.44
C ILE A 160 -1.63 -15.25 -9.75
N LYS A 161 -2.85 -15.67 -10.13
CA LYS A 161 -4.08 -15.08 -9.57
C LYS A 161 -4.18 -15.26 -8.04
N PRO A 162 -4.01 -16.48 -7.48
CA PRO A 162 -4.08 -16.65 -6.03
C PRO A 162 -3.03 -15.85 -5.27
N VAL A 163 -1.83 -15.69 -5.83
CA VAL A 163 -0.78 -14.88 -5.21
C VAL A 163 -1.13 -13.40 -5.23
N SER A 164 -1.64 -12.90 -6.35
CA SER A 164 -2.06 -11.50 -6.48
C SER A 164 -3.20 -11.17 -5.50
N ASN A 165 -4.22 -12.02 -5.42
CA ASN A 165 -5.31 -11.87 -4.44
C ASN A 165 -4.78 -11.90 -3.00
N LYS A 166 -3.80 -12.76 -2.70
CA LYS A 166 -3.18 -12.81 -1.37
C LYS A 166 -2.43 -11.52 -1.03
N ILE A 167 -1.74 -10.91 -2.01
CA ILE A 167 -1.04 -9.63 -1.81
C ILE A 167 -2.05 -8.55 -1.45
N VAL A 168 -3.14 -8.44 -2.23
CA VAL A 168 -4.15 -7.40 -2.00
C VAL A 168 -4.87 -7.60 -0.67
N ASN A 169 -5.27 -8.83 -0.34
CA ASN A 169 -5.90 -9.10 0.96
C ASN A 169 -4.96 -8.79 2.13
N ASN A 170 -3.68 -9.16 2.03
CA ASN A 170 -2.72 -8.82 3.08
C ASN A 170 -2.51 -7.30 3.19
N PHE A 171 -2.47 -6.59 2.05
CA PHE A 171 -2.32 -5.14 2.03
C PHE A 171 -3.44 -4.46 2.81
N PHE A 172 -4.70 -4.73 2.47
CA PHE A 172 -5.83 -4.10 3.15
C PHE A 172 -5.95 -4.52 4.62
N ASN A 173 -5.70 -5.79 4.95
CA ASN A 173 -5.66 -6.23 6.34
C ASN A 173 -4.57 -5.51 7.15
N ASN A 174 -3.43 -5.21 6.54
CA ASN A 174 -2.35 -4.48 7.21
C ASN A 174 -2.67 -2.99 7.35
N ILE A 175 -3.32 -2.39 6.35
CA ILE A 175 -3.83 -1.01 6.43
C ILE A 175 -4.86 -0.89 7.56
N GLU A 176 -5.80 -1.83 7.64
CA GLU A 176 -6.78 -1.88 8.74
C GLU A 176 -6.08 -1.96 10.10
N GLN A 177 -5.11 -2.87 10.27
CA GLN A 177 -4.30 -2.97 11.50
C GLN A 177 -3.60 -1.66 11.86
N GLN A 178 -2.96 -0.99 10.88
CA GLN A 178 -2.32 0.32 11.10
C GLN A 178 -3.32 1.37 11.61
N MET A 179 -4.58 1.28 11.20
CA MET A 179 -5.63 2.20 11.65
C MET A 179 -6.27 1.79 12.99
N THR A 180 -6.23 0.51 13.36
CA THR A 180 -6.92 -0.02 14.55
C THR A 180 -6.01 -0.30 15.75
N ASP A 181 -4.69 -0.48 15.57
CA ASP A 181 -3.74 -0.74 16.66
C ASP A 181 -3.64 0.41 17.69
N VAL A 182 -4.35 1.52 17.43
CA VAL A 182 -4.60 2.64 18.34
C VAL A 182 -5.42 2.23 19.58
N ASP A 183 -6.20 1.15 19.53
CA ASP A 183 -7.08 0.73 20.64
C ASP A 183 -6.46 -0.29 21.63
N GLU A 184 -5.42 -1.06 21.26
CA GLU A 184 -4.86 -2.11 22.14
C GLU A 184 -3.71 -1.65 23.06
N GLU A 185 -2.95 -0.62 22.68
CA GLU A 185 -1.92 -0.04 23.58
C GLU A 185 -2.51 0.81 24.72
N ALA A 186 -3.74 1.33 24.53
CA ALA A 186 -4.44 2.08 25.57
C ALA A 186 -4.95 1.18 26.72
N ASP A 187 -5.29 -0.09 26.46
CA ASP A 187 -5.86 -1.00 27.46
C ASP A 187 -4.80 -1.85 28.20
N SER A 188 -3.69 -2.18 27.52
CA SER A 188 -2.55 -2.89 28.13
C SER A 188 -1.75 -2.02 29.11
N GLY A 189 -1.65 -0.71 28.85
CA GLY A 189 -1.00 0.25 29.75
C GLY A 189 -1.72 0.46 31.09
N VAL A 190 -3.03 0.25 31.14
CA VAL A 190 -3.83 0.36 32.38
C VAL A 190 -3.72 -0.92 33.21
N THR A 191 -3.73 -2.10 32.58
CA THR A 191 -3.65 -3.38 33.28
C THR A 191 -2.27 -3.61 33.92
N ASP A 192 -1.18 -3.18 33.27
CA ASP A 192 0.17 -3.31 33.82
C ASP A 192 0.47 -2.31 34.94
N ARG A 193 -0.11 -1.10 34.89
CA ARG A 193 0.01 -0.13 35.99
C ARG A 193 -0.72 -0.58 37.26
N LEU A 194 -1.85 -1.27 37.13
CA LEU A 194 -2.60 -1.80 38.27
C LEU A 194 -1.93 -3.01 38.93
N ARG A 195 -1.19 -3.84 38.17
CA ARG A 195 -0.42 -4.96 38.72
C ARG A 195 0.80 -4.52 39.53
N ASN A 196 1.41 -3.40 39.18
CA ASN A 196 2.57 -2.86 39.90
C ASN A 196 2.22 -2.04 41.15
N MET A 197 0.93 -1.92 41.49
CA MET A 197 0.45 -1.23 42.69
C MET A 197 -0.12 -2.17 43.77
N LEU A 198 -0.01 -3.50 43.60
CA LEU A 198 -0.45 -4.53 44.55
C LEU A 198 0.72 -5.31 45.14
#